data_AF-A0A3Q3AU24-F1
#
_entry.id   AF-A0A3Q3AU24-F1
#
_cell.length_a   1.000
_cell.length_b   1.000
_cell.length_c   1.000
_cell.angle_alpha   90.00
_cell.angle_beta   90.00
_cell.angle_gamma   90.00
#
_symmetry.space_group_name_H-M   'P 1'
#
loop_
_entity.id
_entity.type
_entity.pdbx_description
1 polymer ?
#
loop_
_entity_poly.entity_id
_entity_poly.type
_entity_poly.pdbx_seq_one_letter_code
_entity_poly.pdbx_strand_id
1 'polypeptide(L)'
;MGKSRKNKNNKSDNQVDKAGQNPSKKKLKRDGKPKKEEDHLKHIPFRLREIMKSKDKMKAGSLGAKKLRKATPHHYKSNDVSDGGIPVPHFRRKTHESEGAYVRRMEDETNHVFFLTKNQVDRKPELDADKQERPAGKEKSEKKKEYAKTRLNKLLQKKQDKKEDRMEKEMFVDDVPFGEVALAPPSLSAKPKKAPVKNQKASKELLLNSLLGHTAASTAKPSMARQRLMEEERQRVVEAYRQLKKQKQQQRQQSRTASL
;
A
#
# COMPACT_ATOMS: atom_id res chain seq x y z
N MET A 1 18.13 23.12 -34.28
CA MET A 1 19.41 22.43 -34.55
C MET A 1 19.32 20.96 -34.15
N GLY A 2 18.89 20.07 -35.06
CA GLY A 2 18.82 18.63 -34.79
C GLY A 2 20.04 17.87 -35.31
N LYS A 3 20.45 16.78 -34.65
CA LYS A 3 21.44 15.82 -35.16
C LYS A 3 20.97 14.39 -34.90
N SER A 4 20.49 13.73 -35.95
CA SER A 4 20.18 12.30 -35.93
C SER A 4 21.45 11.46 -36.15
N ARG A 5 21.48 10.24 -35.62
CA ARG A 5 22.49 9.23 -35.95
C ARG A 5 21.79 8.05 -36.61
N LYS A 6 22.04 7.84 -37.91
CA LYS A 6 21.60 6.63 -38.64
C LYS A 6 22.63 5.52 -38.46
N ASN A 7 22.16 4.28 -38.31
CA ASN A 7 23.01 3.10 -38.30
C ASN A 7 23.67 2.90 -39.68
N LYS A 8 24.88 2.34 -39.70
CA LYS A 8 25.48 1.73 -40.90
C LYS A 8 25.42 0.20 -40.74
N ASN A 9 24.78 -0.46 -41.71
CA ASN A 9 24.89 -1.91 -41.86
C ASN A 9 26.09 -2.20 -42.76
N ASN A 10 26.97 -3.11 -42.36
CA ASN A 10 27.98 -3.65 -43.27
C ASN A 10 27.41 -4.90 -43.94
N LYS A 11 27.29 -4.87 -45.26
CA LYS A 11 27.29 -6.09 -46.10
C LYS A 11 28.74 -6.39 -46.49
N SER A 12 29.01 -7.66 -46.77
CA SER A 12 30.17 -8.11 -47.55
C SER A 12 29.68 -9.19 -48.50
N ASP A 13 29.93 -9.02 -49.80
CA ASP A 13 29.60 -10.01 -50.85
C ASP A 13 30.52 -11.23 -50.79
N ASN A 14 30.09 -12.33 -51.42
CA ASN A 14 30.94 -13.11 -52.33
C ASN A 14 30.10 -14.10 -53.18
N GLN A 15 30.64 -14.48 -54.34
CA GLN A 15 29.99 -15.24 -55.41
C GLN A 15 31.05 -16.12 -56.14
N VAL A 16 30.72 -17.11 -56.98
CA VAL A 16 29.39 -17.50 -57.50
C VAL A 16 28.92 -18.84 -56.86
N ASP A 17 28.61 -20.00 -57.46
CA ASP A 17 28.49 -20.43 -58.87
C ASP A 17 27.48 -21.59 -59.04
N LYS A 18 26.96 -21.72 -60.26
CA LYS A 18 26.31 -22.86 -60.96
C LYS A 18 25.45 -23.94 -60.25
N ALA A 19 24.44 -24.31 -61.04
CA ALA A 19 23.73 -25.60 -61.10
C ALA A 19 22.83 -25.97 -59.90
N GLY A 20 21.55 -26.21 -60.20
CA GLY A 20 20.54 -26.55 -59.19
C GLY A 20 20.23 -28.04 -59.10
N GLN A 21 19.82 -28.49 -57.91
CA GLN A 21 18.99 -29.67 -57.71
C GLN A 21 18.10 -29.48 -56.47
N ASN A 22 16.92 -30.09 -56.47
CA ASN A 22 15.90 -29.88 -55.43
C ASN A 22 16.22 -30.67 -54.14
N PRO A 23 16.35 -30.01 -52.96
CA PRO A 23 16.48 -30.72 -51.69
C PRO A 23 15.12 -31.29 -51.25
N SER A 24 14.90 -32.57 -51.51
CA SER A 24 13.73 -33.31 -51.03
C SER A 24 13.70 -33.38 -49.49
N LYS A 25 12.50 -33.43 -48.91
CA LYS A 25 12.24 -33.24 -47.47
C LYS A 25 12.76 -34.38 -46.57
N LYS A 26 14.07 -34.50 -46.38
CA LYS A 26 14.66 -35.40 -45.36
C LYS A 26 14.46 -34.82 -43.96
N LYS A 27 13.51 -35.37 -43.20
CA LYS A 27 13.26 -35.04 -41.79
C LYS A 27 14.40 -35.56 -40.91
N LEU A 28 15.29 -34.69 -40.46
CA LEU A 28 16.20 -35.01 -39.35
C LEU A 28 15.39 -35.22 -38.07
N LYS A 29 15.27 -36.47 -37.61
CA LYS A 29 14.85 -36.75 -36.24
C LYS A 29 15.97 -36.31 -35.29
N ARG A 30 15.76 -35.21 -34.58
CA ARG A 30 16.59 -34.80 -33.44
C ARG A 30 15.85 -35.13 -32.16
N ASP A 31 16.00 -36.37 -31.69
CA ASP A 31 15.49 -36.80 -30.39
C ASP A 31 16.34 -36.15 -29.28
N GLY A 32 15.97 -34.92 -28.94
CA GLY A 32 16.62 -34.10 -27.93
C GLY A 32 15.59 -33.26 -27.19
N LYS A 33 15.03 -33.82 -26.10
CA LYS A 33 14.24 -33.05 -25.14
C LYS A 33 15.10 -31.86 -24.66
N PRO A 34 14.65 -30.60 -24.79
CA PRO A 34 15.38 -29.51 -24.16
C PRO A 34 15.42 -29.76 -22.65
N LYS A 35 16.62 -29.75 -22.05
CA LYS A 35 16.75 -29.71 -20.59
C LYS A 35 16.03 -28.44 -20.13
N LYS A 36 14.97 -28.60 -19.32
CA LYS A 36 14.20 -27.44 -18.86
C LYS A 36 15.10 -26.51 -18.05
N GLU A 37 14.96 -25.20 -18.27
CA GLU A 37 15.76 -24.13 -17.65
C GLU A 37 15.39 -23.87 -16.16
N GLU A 38 14.94 -24.91 -15.44
CA GLU A 38 14.35 -24.79 -14.10
C GLU A 38 15.35 -24.27 -13.05
N ASP A 39 16.66 -24.53 -13.20
CA ASP A 39 17.68 -24.06 -12.26
C ASP A 39 17.92 -22.54 -12.32
N HIS A 40 17.86 -21.93 -13.50
CA HIS A 40 18.00 -20.47 -13.60
C HIS A 40 16.80 -19.78 -12.96
N LEU A 41 15.60 -20.33 -13.12
CA LEU A 41 14.39 -19.80 -12.46
C LEU A 41 14.45 -19.91 -10.92
N LYS A 42 15.14 -20.90 -10.33
CA LYS A 42 15.30 -21.02 -8.86
C LYS A 42 16.04 -19.81 -8.26
N HIS A 43 17.01 -19.27 -8.97
CA HIS A 43 17.83 -18.12 -8.53
C HIS A 43 17.11 -16.77 -8.74
N ILE A 44 16.16 -16.68 -9.67
CA ILE A 44 15.34 -15.48 -9.88
C ILE A 44 14.40 -15.25 -8.68
N PRO A 45 14.38 -14.05 -8.06
CA PRO A 45 13.49 -13.72 -6.95
C PRO A 45 12.02 -14.02 -7.25
N PHE A 46 11.30 -14.60 -6.28
CA PHE A 46 9.93 -15.13 -6.42
C PHE A 46 8.99 -14.20 -7.19
N ARG A 47 8.94 -12.91 -6.83
CA ARG A 47 8.02 -11.93 -7.43
C ARG A 47 8.33 -11.64 -8.90
N LEU A 48 9.59 -11.69 -9.31
CA LEU A 48 9.99 -11.54 -10.71
C LEU A 48 9.68 -12.82 -11.50
N ARG A 49 9.94 -14.00 -10.92
CA ARG A 49 9.59 -15.32 -11.46
C ARG A 49 8.08 -15.44 -11.74
N GLU A 50 7.25 -14.90 -10.84
CA GLU A 50 5.79 -14.85 -10.98
C GLU A 50 5.34 -13.88 -12.09
N ILE A 51 5.92 -12.68 -12.16
CA ILE A 51 5.64 -11.70 -13.23
C ILE A 51 6.02 -12.25 -14.61
N MET A 52 7.15 -12.95 -14.73
CA MET A 52 7.55 -13.61 -15.97
C MET A 52 6.53 -14.68 -16.38
N LYS A 53 6.24 -15.64 -15.49
CA LYS A 53 5.22 -16.68 -15.74
C LYS A 53 3.84 -16.10 -16.10
N SER A 54 3.48 -14.93 -15.57
CA SER A 54 2.24 -14.21 -15.94
C SER A 54 2.33 -13.63 -17.36
N LYS A 55 3.42 -12.93 -17.70
CA LYS A 55 3.66 -12.43 -19.07
C LYS A 55 3.68 -13.55 -20.11
N ASP A 56 4.27 -14.70 -19.78
CA ASP A 56 4.37 -15.84 -20.70
C ASP A 56 2.99 -16.47 -20.95
N LYS A 57 2.16 -16.60 -19.90
CA LYS A 57 0.74 -17.01 -20.03
C LYS A 57 -0.08 -16.04 -20.89
N MET A 58 0.17 -14.72 -20.81
CA MET A 58 -0.50 -13.74 -21.67
C MET A 58 0.03 -13.75 -23.11
N LYS A 59 1.34 -13.99 -23.33
CA LYS A 59 1.93 -14.16 -24.66
C LYS A 59 1.44 -15.43 -25.37
N ALA A 60 1.28 -16.54 -24.64
CA ALA A 60 0.74 -17.81 -25.16
C ALA A 60 -0.80 -17.79 -25.26
N GLY A 61 -1.40 -16.64 -25.57
CA GLY A 61 -2.81 -16.34 -25.37
C GLY A 61 -3.78 -17.31 -26.05
N SER A 62 -4.73 -17.83 -25.27
CA SER A 62 -5.99 -18.50 -25.65
C SER A 62 -5.98 -19.65 -26.68
N LEU A 63 -4.85 -20.08 -27.23
CA LEU A 63 -4.80 -21.14 -28.27
C LEU A 63 -5.39 -22.50 -27.83
N GLY A 64 -5.48 -22.78 -26.53
CA GLY A 64 -6.17 -23.96 -25.99
C GLY A 64 -7.69 -23.82 -25.81
N ALA A 65 -8.27 -22.62 -25.90
CA ALA A 65 -9.66 -22.36 -25.49
C ALA A 65 -10.74 -22.78 -26.51
N LYS A 66 -10.36 -23.24 -27.70
CA LYS A 66 -11.28 -23.51 -28.83
C LYS A 66 -12.14 -24.79 -28.72
N LYS A 67 -12.15 -25.50 -27.59
CA LYS A 67 -12.93 -26.76 -27.42
C LYS A 67 -13.92 -26.79 -26.22
N LEU A 68 -14.28 -25.65 -25.64
CA LEU A 68 -15.28 -25.58 -24.55
C LEU A 68 -16.26 -24.41 -24.68
N ARG A 69 -16.85 -24.25 -25.88
CA ARG A 69 -18.09 -23.45 -26.09
C ARG A 69 -19.05 -24.11 -27.10
N LYS A 70 -19.71 -25.17 -26.64
CA LYS A 70 -21.02 -25.64 -27.15
C LYS A 70 -21.94 -26.05 -25.98
N ALA A 71 -21.99 -25.22 -24.94
CA ALA A 71 -23.22 -25.13 -24.15
C ALA A 71 -24.21 -24.36 -25.01
N THR A 72 -25.20 -25.05 -25.59
CA THR A 72 -26.33 -24.40 -26.26
C THR A 72 -27.12 -23.63 -25.20
N PRO A 73 -27.39 -22.32 -25.38
CA PRO A 73 -28.33 -21.64 -24.51
C PRO A 73 -29.69 -22.32 -24.69
N HIS A 74 -30.21 -22.95 -23.64
CA HIS A 74 -31.57 -23.49 -23.68
C HIS A 74 -32.52 -22.31 -23.87
N HIS A 75 -33.26 -22.33 -24.98
CA HIS A 75 -34.22 -21.28 -25.30
C HIS A 75 -35.43 -21.43 -24.40
N TYR A 76 -35.35 -20.86 -23.21
CA TYR A 76 -36.52 -20.57 -22.39
C TYR A 76 -37.46 -19.70 -23.23
N LYS A 77 -38.67 -20.20 -23.48
CA LYS A 77 -39.77 -19.38 -23.97
C LYS A 77 -40.43 -18.77 -22.73
N SER A 78 -40.17 -17.49 -22.50
CA SER A 78 -40.73 -16.73 -21.39
C SER A 78 -42.21 -16.44 -21.64
N ASN A 79 -43.07 -17.37 -21.23
CA ASN A 79 -44.42 -17.02 -20.85
C ASN A 79 -44.37 -16.60 -19.38
N ASP A 80 -44.89 -15.41 -19.09
CA ASP A 80 -45.25 -14.90 -17.76
C ASP A 80 -44.15 -14.95 -16.68
N VAL A 81 -43.23 -13.96 -16.74
CA VAL A 81 -42.30 -13.63 -15.64
C VAL A 81 -42.58 -12.20 -15.15
N SER A 82 -43.73 -12.05 -14.48
CA SER A 82 -44.02 -10.90 -13.61
C SER A 82 -43.57 -11.23 -12.18
N ASP A 83 -43.05 -10.22 -11.46
CA ASP A 83 -42.51 -10.30 -10.07
C ASP A 83 -41.39 -11.32 -9.80
N GLY A 84 -40.19 -11.04 -10.33
CA GLY A 84 -38.90 -11.24 -9.64
C GLY A 84 -38.44 -12.64 -9.19
N GLY A 85 -39.26 -13.68 -9.36
CA GLY A 85 -39.02 -15.03 -8.86
C GLY A 85 -38.04 -15.86 -9.68
N ILE A 86 -37.63 -17.01 -9.12
CA ILE A 86 -36.93 -18.05 -9.89
C ILE A 86 -37.97 -18.80 -10.72
N PRO A 87 -37.81 -18.94 -12.05
CA PRO A 87 -38.74 -19.70 -12.86
C PRO A 87 -38.72 -21.18 -12.46
N VAL A 88 -39.89 -21.75 -12.18
CA VAL A 88 -40.06 -23.16 -11.79
C VAL A 88 -40.10 -24.02 -13.07
N PRO A 89 -39.14 -24.93 -13.31
CA PRO A 89 -39.16 -25.80 -14.49
C PRO A 89 -40.27 -26.85 -14.41
N HIS A 90 -40.93 -27.14 -15.55
CA HIS A 90 -41.96 -28.20 -15.59
C HIS A 90 -41.40 -29.52 -16.10
N PHE A 91 -41.19 -30.44 -15.18
CA PHE A 91 -40.55 -31.73 -15.43
C PHE A 91 -41.50 -32.75 -16.07
N ARG A 92 -41.69 -32.64 -17.39
CA ARG A 92 -42.29 -33.69 -18.23
C ARG A 92 -41.27 -34.25 -19.24
N ARG A 93 -41.33 -35.56 -19.49
CA ARG A 93 -40.56 -36.23 -20.54
C ARG A 93 -41.12 -35.86 -21.91
N LYS A 94 -40.25 -35.56 -22.87
CA LYS A 94 -40.63 -35.16 -24.23
C LYS A 94 -40.91 -36.39 -25.12
N THR A 95 -41.65 -36.21 -26.21
CA THR A 95 -42.10 -37.31 -27.09
C THR A 95 -40.96 -38.11 -27.74
N HIS A 96 -39.82 -37.48 -28.01
CA HIS A 96 -38.64 -38.10 -28.63
C HIS A 96 -37.44 -38.13 -27.68
N GLU A 97 -37.69 -38.29 -26.38
CA GLU A 97 -36.67 -38.22 -25.34
C GLU A 97 -36.47 -39.57 -24.64
N SER A 98 -35.22 -40.04 -24.62
CA SER A 98 -34.81 -41.19 -23.82
C SER A 98 -34.75 -40.85 -22.33
N GLU A 99 -34.95 -41.86 -21.48
CA GLU A 99 -35.03 -41.69 -20.03
C GLU A 99 -33.76 -41.08 -19.43
N GLY A 100 -32.58 -41.50 -19.88
CA GLY A 100 -31.31 -40.91 -19.45
C GLY A 100 -31.11 -39.45 -19.90
N ALA A 101 -31.77 -38.99 -20.97
CA ALA A 101 -31.75 -37.58 -21.38
C ALA A 101 -32.75 -36.74 -20.55
N TYR A 102 -33.91 -37.31 -20.22
CA TYR A 102 -34.88 -36.70 -19.30
C TYR A 102 -34.28 -36.49 -17.90
N VAL A 103 -33.64 -37.52 -17.33
CA VAL A 103 -32.98 -37.44 -16.01
C VAL A 103 -31.88 -36.40 -16.00
N ARG A 104 -31.05 -36.30 -17.06
CA ARG A 104 -30.01 -35.26 -17.15
C ARG A 104 -30.58 -33.85 -17.22
N ARG A 105 -31.67 -33.62 -17.98
CA ARG A 105 -32.32 -32.29 -17.96
C ARG A 105 -32.91 -31.98 -16.57
N MET A 106 -33.56 -32.96 -15.93
CA MET A 106 -34.03 -32.87 -14.55
C MET A 106 -32.90 -32.42 -13.60
N GLU A 107 -31.73 -33.06 -13.68
CA GLU A 107 -30.53 -32.73 -12.91
C GLU A 107 -29.99 -31.33 -13.23
N ASP A 108 -29.80 -30.99 -14.52
CA ASP A 108 -29.28 -29.69 -14.97
C ASP A 108 -30.20 -28.53 -14.56
N GLU A 109 -31.51 -28.66 -14.76
CA GLU A 109 -32.50 -27.64 -14.40
C GLU A 109 -32.63 -27.50 -12.87
N THR A 110 -32.60 -28.61 -12.11
CA THR A 110 -32.58 -28.59 -10.64
C THR A 110 -31.32 -27.90 -10.10
N ASN A 111 -30.15 -28.23 -10.65
CA ASN A 111 -28.88 -27.58 -10.30
C ASN A 111 -28.89 -26.08 -10.66
N HIS A 112 -29.53 -25.69 -11.77
CA HIS A 112 -29.67 -24.30 -12.17
C HIS A 112 -30.58 -23.51 -11.21
N VAL A 113 -31.75 -24.05 -10.86
CA VAL A 113 -32.66 -23.45 -9.86
C VAL A 113 -31.95 -23.31 -8.51
N PHE A 114 -31.29 -24.36 -8.03
CA PHE A 114 -30.54 -24.36 -6.77
C PHE A 114 -29.38 -23.35 -6.75
N PHE A 115 -28.71 -23.16 -7.89
CA PHE A 115 -27.73 -22.09 -8.07
C PHE A 115 -28.38 -20.71 -7.98
N LEU A 116 -29.52 -20.48 -8.63
CA LEU A 116 -30.24 -19.20 -8.55
C LEU A 116 -30.68 -18.90 -7.11
N THR A 117 -31.26 -19.88 -6.39
CA THR A 117 -31.64 -19.73 -4.97
C THR A 117 -30.47 -19.31 -4.10
N LYS A 118 -29.29 -19.94 -4.28
CA LYS A 118 -28.07 -19.61 -3.52
C LYS A 118 -27.48 -18.23 -3.81
N ASN A 119 -27.92 -17.56 -4.88
CA ASN A 119 -27.48 -16.20 -5.23
C ASN A 119 -28.56 -15.14 -4.97
N GLN A 120 -29.77 -15.51 -4.52
CA GLN A 120 -30.75 -14.56 -4.02
C GLN A 120 -30.34 -14.03 -2.63
N VAL A 121 -30.75 -12.80 -2.34
CA VAL A 121 -30.67 -12.23 -0.99
C VAL A 121 -31.81 -12.84 -0.16
N ASP A 122 -31.57 -13.15 1.11
CA ASP A 122 -32.61 -13.59 2.06
C ASP A 122 -33.75 -12.56 2.09
N ARG A 123 -34.85 -12.82 1.37
CA ARG A 123 -36.01 -11.93 1.30
C ARG A 123 -36.72 -11.99 2.65
N LYS A 124 -36.52 -10.95 3.47
CA LYS A 124 -37.18 -10.77 4.77
C LYS A 124 -38.39 -9.86 4.59
N PRO A 125 -39.60 -10.38 4.29
CA PRO A 125 -40.78 -9.56 4.03
C PRO A 125 -41.14 -8.65 5.21
N GLU A 126 -40.83 -9.07 6.44
CA GLU A 126 -41.04 -8.34 7.70
C GLU A 126 -40.14 -7.09 7.91
N LEU A 127 -39.41 -6.63 6.88
CA LEU A 127 -38.48 -5.50 6.98
C LEU A 127 -38.66 -4.47 5.86
N ASP A 128 -38.66 -3.19 6.25
CA ASP A 128 -38.76 -2.04 5.35
C ASP A 128 -37.76 -2.10 4.19
N ALA A 129 -38.17 -1.63 3.01
CA ALA A 129 -37.40 -1.70 1.77
C ALA A 129 -35.96 -1.16 1.90
N ASP A 130 -35.77 0.00 2.55
CA ASP A 130 -34.46 0.65 2.79
C ASP A 130 -33.45 -0.20 3.60
N LYS A 131 -33.94 -1.27 4.24
CA LYS A 131 -33.16 -2.22 5.04
C LYS A 131 -32.93 -3.55 4.30
N GLN A 132 -33.79 -3.93 3.35
CA GLN A 132 -33.68 -5.19 2.60
C GLN A 132 -32.45 -5.24 1.66
N GLU A 133 -32.08 -4.15 0.98
CA GLU A 133 -30.97 -4.16 0.01
C GLU A 133 -29.56 -4.32 0.62
N ARG A 134 -29.43 -4.51 1.94
CA ARG A 134 -28.15 -4.58 2.64
C ARG A 134 -27.66 -6.05 2.71
N PRO A 135 -26.71 -6.50 1.86
CA PRO A 135 -26.33 -7.91 1.83
C PRO A 135 -25.55 -8.28 3.10
N ALA A 136 -25.95 -9.37 3.76
CA ALA A 136 -25.51 -9.74 5.11
C ALA A 136 -24.00 -10.06 5.25
N GLY A 137 -23.23 -10.13 4.15
CA GLY A 137 -21.79 -10.44 4.16
C GLY A 137 -20.85 -9.23 4.32
N LYS A 138 -21.35 -8.01 4.55
CA LYS A 138 -20.57 -6.77 4.41
C LYS A 138 -19.53 -6.50 5.52
N GLU A 139 -19.77 -6.89 6.77
CA GLU A 139 -18.98 -6.49 7.95
C GLU A 139 -17.45 -6.66 7.80
N LYS A 140 -17.01 -7.87 7.41
CA LYS A 140 -15.58 -8.20 7.24
C LYS A 140 -14.93 -7.45 6.06
N SER A 141 -15.74 -6.99 5.11
CA SER A 141 -15.31 -6.16 3.97
C SER A 141 -15.22 -4.69 4.37
N GLU A 142 -16.18 -4.19 5.16
CA GLU A 142 -16.27 -2.79 5.59
C GLU A 142 -15.17 -2.43 6.58
N LYS A 143 -14.92 -3.24 7.62
CA LYS A 143 -13.79 -3.06 8.53
C LYS A 143 -12.43 -3.03 7.81
N LYS A 144 -12.30 -3.75 6.68
CA LYS A 144 -11.11 -3.74 5.82
C LYS A 144 -11.01 -2.47 4.96
N LYS A 145 -12.14 -1.94 4.46
CA LYS A 145 -12.20 -0.64 3.76
C LYS A 145 -11.90 0.51 4.71
N GLU A 146 -12.42 0.48 5.94
CA GLU A 146 -12.12 1.46 7.00
C GLU A 146 -10.65 1.45 7.37
N TYR A 147 -10.05 0.28 7.59
CA TYR A 147 -8.60 0.17 7.84
C TYR A 147 -7.76 0.73 6.67
N ALA A 148 -8.21 0.55 5.43
CA ALA A 148 -7.55 1.16 4.26
C ALA A 148 -7.69 2.70 4.26
N LYS A 149 -8.89 3.23 4.58
CA LYS A 149 -9.15 4.68 4.71
C LYS A 149 -8.33 5.31 5.83
N THR A 150 -8.34 4.75 7.04
CA THR A 150 -7.58 5.30 8.19
C THR A 150 -6.08 5.26 7.95
N ARG A 151 -5.56 4.19 7.32
CA ARG A 151 -4.15 4.10 6.89
C ARG A 151 -3.79 5.14 5.83
N LEU A 152 -4.69 5.44 4.90
CA LEU A 152 -4.49 6.51 3.91
C LEU A 152 -4.48 7.89 4.59
N ASN A 153 -5.48 8.19 5.42
CA ASN A 153 -5.59 9.46 6.14
C ASN A 153 -4.36 9.71 7.01
N LYS A 154 -3.88 8.70 7.76
CA LYS A 154 -2.65 8.80 8.57
C LYS A 154 -1.38 9.03 7.73
N LEU A 155 -1.37 8.62 6.46
CA LEU A 155 -0.26 8.90 5.53
C LEU A 155 -0.35 10.31 4.93
N LEU A 156 -1.56 10.86 4.77
CA LEU A 156 -1.78 12.25 4.35
C LEU A 156 -1.44 13.22 5.48
N GLN A 157 -1.94 12.97 6.70
CA GLN A 157 -1.58 13.72 7.91
C GLN A 157 -0.07 13.74 8.10
N LYS A 158 0.61 12.57 8.09
CA LYS A 158 2.09 12.49 8.17
C LYS A 158 2.86 13.18 7.02
N LYS A 159 2.19 13.66 5.97
CA LYS A 159 2.77 14.56 4.94
C LYS A 159 2.45 16.05 5.20
N GLN A 160 1.39 16.36 5.93
CA GLN A 160 1.04 17.70 6.41
C GLN A 160 1.92 18.05 7.61
N ASP A 161 1.96 17.21 8.65
CA ASP A 161 2.85 17.33 9.81
C ASP A 161 4.30 17.61 9.37
N LYS A 162 4.80 16.82 8.42
CA LYS A 162 6.16 16.95 7.85
C LYS A 162 6.42 18.19 6.99
N LYS A 163 5.38 18.90 6.54
CA LYS A 163 5.51 20.21 5.90
C LYS A 163 5.52 21.30 6.96
N GLU A 164 4.66 21.18 7.96
CA GLU A 164 4.58 22.10 9.10
C GLU A 164 5.89 22.06 9.91
N ASP A 165 6.44 20.88 10.22
CA ASP A 165 7.77 20.68 10.82
C ASP A 165 8.89 21.45 10.08
N ARG A 166 8.81 21.50 8.73
CA ARG A 166 9.81 22.15 7.89
C ARG A 166 9.66 23.66 7.90
N MET A 167 8.44 24.16 7.67
CA MET A 167 8.17 25.60 7.71
C MET A 167 8.40 26.16 9.12
N GLU A 168 8.10 25.40 10.18
CA GLU A 168 8.48 25.79 11.54
C GLU A 168 10.00 25.80 11.73
N LYS A 169 10.73 24.77 11.28
CA LYS A 169 12.20 24.82 11.33
C LYS A 169 12.75 26.05 10.60
N GLU A 170 12.21 26.38 9.43
CA GLU A 170 12.59 27.56 8.64
C GLU A 170 12.18 28.89 9.34
N MET A 171 11.11 28.92 10.14
CA MET A 171 10.74 30.07 10.98
C MET A 171 11.55 30.21 12.28
N PHE A 172 12.19 29.13 12.77
CA PHE A 172 12.94 29.10 14.03
C PHE A 172 14.46 28.97 13.88
N VAL A 173 14.97 28.98 12.64
CA VAL A 173 16.38 29.29 12.37
C VAL A 173 16.51 30.82 12.34
N ASP A 174 17.24 31.38 13.31
CA ASP A 174 17.71 32.76 13.25
C ASP A 174 19.15 32.74 12.72
N ASP A 175 19.42 33.44 11.62
CA ASP A 175 20.76 33.52 11.02
C ASP A 175 21.66 34.45 11.85
N VAL A 176 22.79 33.92 12.33
CA VAL A 176 23.77 34.61 13.20
C VAL A 176 25.13 34.65 12.48
N PRO A 177 25.83 35.79 12.42
CA PRO A 177 27.11 35.90 11.73
C PRO A 177 28.23 35.10 12.42
N PHE A 178 29.21 34.67 11.63
CA PHE A 178 30.39 33.97 12.13
C PHE A 178 31.22 34.89 13.04
N GLY A 179 31.46 34.44 14.28
CA GLY A 179 32.13 35.21 15.33
C GLY A 179 31.25 35.46 16.56
N GLU A 180 29.94 35.63 16.39
CA GLU A 180 28.99 35.78 17.51
C GLU A 180 28.61 34.43 18.15
N VAL A 181 28.74 33.34 17.39
CA VAL A 181 28.44 31.97 17.87
C VAL A 181 29.57 31.45 18.77
N ALA A 182 29.56 31.87 20.03
CA ALA A 182 30.34 31.23 21.09
C ALA A 182 29.80 29.82 21.35
N LEU A 183 30.49 28.79 20.85
CA LEU A 183 30.21 27.40 21.21
C LEU A 183 30.40 27.21 22.72
N ALA A 184 29.51 26.43 23.36
CA ALA A 184 29.64 26.10 24.77
C ALA A 184 31.02 25.44 25.01
N PRO A 185 31.80 25.89 26.01
CA PRO A 185 33.15 25.37 26.22
C PRO A 185 33.12 23.87 26.54
N PRO A 186 34.08 23.08 26.03
CA PRO A 186 34.05 21.63 26.17
C PRO A 186 34.07 21.22 27.64
N SER A 187 33.05 20.47 28.06
CA SER A 187 32.88 20.08 29.47
C SER A 187 33.90 19.02 29.88
N LEU A 188 34.89 19.44 30.67
CA LEU A 188 35.91 18.56 31.23
C LEU A 188 35.31 17.64 32.30
N SER A 189 34.76 16.50 31.87
CA SER A 189 34.23 15.44 32.74
C SER A 189 35.34 14.66 33.48
N ALA A 190 36.59 14.79 33.06
CA ALA A 190 37.75 14.20 33.70
C ALA A 190 38.12 14.94 35.00
N LYS A 191 38.27 14.21 36.11
CA LYS A 191 38.75 14.78 37.38
C LYS A 191 40.21 15.25 37.23
N PRO A 192 40.59 16.45 37.72
CA PRO A 192 41.98 16.89 37.70
C PRO A 192 42.88 15.94 38.49
N LYS A 193 44.06 15.60 37.96
CA LYS A 193 45.00 14.62 38.57
C LYS A 193 45.44 14.94 40.01
N LYS A 194 45.35 16.22 40.43
CA LYS A 194 45.68 16.70 41.78
C LYS A 194 44.45 17.18 42.58
N ALA A 195 43.24 16.87 42.16
CA ALA A 195 42.04 17.26 42.91
C ALA A 195 41.96 16.49 44.24
N PRO A 196 41.87 17.17 45.40
CA PRO A 196 41.74 16.50 46.68
C PRO A 196 40.42 15.73 46.75
N VAL A 197 40.48 14.44 47.08
CA VAL A 197 39.30 13.60 47.25
C VAL A 197 38.60 13.99 48.55
N LYS A 198 37.67 14.95 48.48
CA LYS A 198 36.86 15.36 49.62
C LYS A 198 36.08 14.15 50.15
N ASN A 199 36.37 13.76 51.39
CA ASN A 199 35.64 12.73 52.11
C ASN A 199 34.14 13.11 52.18
N GLN A 200 33.26 12.10 52.04
CA GLN A 200 31.83 12.29 51.74
C GLN A 200 30.97 12.87 52.90
N LYS A 201 31.60 13.48 53.91
CA LYS A 201 30.97 13.99 55.14
C LYS A 201 30.57 15.47 55.10
N ALA A 202 30.99 16.22 54.08
CA ALA A 202 30.34 17.50 53.78
C ALA A 202 28.95 17.22 53.19
N SER A 203 27.92 17.96 53.60
CA SER A 203 26.58 17.87 53.00
C SER A 203 26.68 18.13 51.49
N LYS A 204 25.99 17.31 50.69
CA LYS A 204 26.04 17.36 49.22
C LYS A 204 25.14 18.48 48.65
N GLU A 205 24.91 19.50 49.45
CA GLU A 205 23.97 20.58 49.20
C GLU A 205 24.76 21.83 48.80
N LEU A 206 24.27 22.59 47.83
CA LEU A 206 24.94 23.79 47.37
C LEU A 206 24.76 24.89 48.44
N LEU A 207 25.79 25.71 48.70
CA LEU A 207 25.67 26.87 49.59
C LEU A 207 24.48 27.77 49.18
N LEU A 208 24.24 27.89 47.88
CA LEU A 208 23.11 28.60 47.28
C LEU A 208 21.74 28.09 47.77
N ASN A 209 21.60 26.78 48.03
CA ASN A 209 20.35 26.19 48.53
C ASN A 209 20.02 26.75 49.93
N SER A 210 21.04 26.80 50.81
CA SER A 210 20.92 27.40 52.15
C SER A 210 20.63 28.90 52.09
N LEU A 211 21.25 29.63 51.14
CA LEU A 211 21.07 31.07 50.99
C LEU A 211 19.69 31.47 50.42
N LEU A 212 19.13 30.67 49.51
CA LEU A 212 17.82 30.90 48.89
C LEU A 212 16.66 30.22 49.66
N GLY A 213 16.94 29.52 50.75
CA GLY A 213 15.93 28.72 51.48
C GLY A 213 15.36 27.55 50.68
N HIS A 214 16.01 27.14 49.60
CA HIS A 214 15.58 26.05 48.73
C HIS A 214 16.11 24.71 49.26
N THR A 215 15.23 23.75 49.55
CA THR A 215 15.69 22.37 49.83
C THR A 215 16.33 21.74 48.59
N ALA A 216 17.29 20.83 48.78
CA ALA A 216 18.01 20.23 47.67
C ALA A 216 17.05 19.47 46.73
N ALA A 217 16.91 19.99 45.50
CA ALA A 217 16.01 19.43 44.50
C ALA A 217 16.35 17.95 44.24
N SER A 218 15.42 17.07 44.60
CA SER A 218 15.65 15.62 44.58
C SER A 218 16.08 15.15 43.19
N THR A 219 17.21 14.45 43.13
CA THR A 219 17.77 13.86 41.91
C THR A 219 17.01 12.60 41.46
N ALA A 220 15.99 12.18 42.22
CA ALA A 220 15.06 11.14 41.81
C ALA A 220 14.20 11.63 40.61
N LYS A 221 13.93 10.72 39.67
CA LYS A 221 13.03 11.01 38.55
C LYS A 221 11.62 11.34 39.11
N PRO A 222 10.97 12.45 38.69
CA PRO A 222 9.63 12.78 39.15
C PRO A 222 8.63 11.68 38.79
N SER A 223 7.53 11.56 39.54
CA SER A 223 6.48 10.56 39.28
C SER A 223 5.84 10.75 37.90
N MET A 224 5.28 9.69 37.31
CA MET A 224 4.65 9.74 35.98
C MET A 224 3.54 10.80 35.87
N ALA A 225 2.82 11.08 36.96
CA ALA A 225 1.83 12.16 37.01
C ALA A 225 2.49 13.54 36.93
N ARG A 226 3.56 13.77 37.70
CA ARG A 226 4.32 15.04 37.66
C ARG A 226 5.07 15.23 36.34
N GLN A 227 5.56 14.15 35.71
CA GLN A 227 6.13 14.21 34.36
C GLN A 227 5.10 14.74 33.34
N ARG A 228 3.89 14.18 33.32
CA ARG A 228 2.82 14.65 32.41
C ARG A 228 2.49 16.12 32.60
N LEU A 229 2.33 16.59 33.84
CA LEU A 229 2.09 18.02 34.12
C LEU A 229 3.23 18.90 33.60
N MET A 230 4.49 18.52 33.83
CA MET A 230 5.66 19.26 33.32
C MET A 230 5.78 19.22 31.80
N GLU A 231 5.34 18.13 31.15
CA GLU A 231 5.29 18.00 29.68
C GLU A 231 4.16 18.82 29.07
N GLU A 232 3.00 18.88 29.73
CA GLU A 232 1.85 19.71 29.34
C GLU A 232 2.20 21.20 29.44
N GLU A 233 2.76 21.67 30.56
CA GLU A 233 3.21 23.07 30.66
C GLU A 233 4.28 23.42 29.63
N ARG A 234 5.20 22.49 29.35
CA ARG A 234 6.20 22.66 28.30
C ARG A 234 5.55 22.77 26.92
N GLN A 235 4.48 22.01 26.64
CA GLN A 235 3.72 22.13 25.39
C GLN A 235 3.02 23.49 25.32
N ARG A 236 2.32 23.92 26.37
CA ARG A 236 1.65 25.24 26.44
C ARG A 236 2.62 26.40 26.19
N VAL A 237 3.80 26.38 26.82
CA VAL A 237 4.85 27.40 26.62
C VAL A 237 5.40 27.38 25.19
N VAL A 238 5.62 26.20 24.59
CA VAL A 238 6.08 26.09 23.20
C VAL A 238 5.03 26.59 22.21
N GLU A 239 3.74 26.30 22.43
CA GLU A 239 2.64 26.77 21.59
C GLU A 239 2.47 28.29 21.67
N ALA A 240 2.52 28.87 22.88
CA ALA A 240 2.50 30.32 23.08
C ALA A 240 3.69 31.00 22.37
N TYR A 241 4.90 30.45 22.48
CA TYR A 241 6.08 30.94 21.76
C TYR A 241 5.92 30.85 20.24
N ARG A 242 5.33 29.75 19.72
CA ARG A 242 5.02 29.60 18.29
C ARG A 242 4.04 30.66 17.79
N GLN A 243 2.99 30.97 18.56
CA GLN A 243 2.03 32.02 18.23
C GLN A 243 2.72 33.40 18.22
N LEU A 244 3.54 33.71 19.23
CA LEU A 244 4.26 34.97 19.35
C LEU A 244 5.28 35.20 18.21
N LYS A 245 6.06 34.19 17.82
CA LYS A 245 6.99 34.31 16.67
C LYS A 245 6.23 34.49 15.35
N LYS A 246 5.08 33.80 15.16
CA LYS A 246 4.19 34.01 13.98
C LYS A 246 3.65 35.44 13.90
N GLN A 247 3.15 36.00 15.01
CA GLN A 247 2.71 37.41 15.06
C GLN A 247 3.85 38.38 14.74
N LYS A 248 5.04 38.19 15.35
CA LYS A 248 6.22 39.02 15.09
C LYS A 248 6.73 38.92 13.65
N GLN A 249 6.52 37.79 12.98
CA GLN A 249 6.83 37.62 11.56
C GLN A 249 5.81 38.35 10.67
N GLN A 250 4.52 38.28 10.98
CA GLN A 250 3.46 39.01 10.27
C GLN A 250 3.67 40.53 10.39
N GLN A 251 3.97 41.04 11.58
CA GLN A 251 4.32 42.46 11.80
C GLN A 251 5.53 42.88 10.97
N ARG A 252 6.59 42.07 10.92
CA ARG A 252 7.78 42.30 10.06
C ARG A 252 7.48 42.24 8.56
N GLN A 253 6.47 41.49 8.13
CA GLN A 253 6.02 41.48 6.74
C GLN A 253 5.22 42.74 6.44
N GLN A 254 4.24 43.08 7.27
CA GLN A 254 3.42 44.28 7.17
C GLN A 254 4.27 45.56 7.13
N SER A 255 5.27 45.69 8.02
CA SER A 255 6.16 46.85 8.04
C SER A 255 7.03 46.95 6.78
N ARG A 256 7.44 45.82 6.19
CA ARG A 256 8.19 45.78 4.92
C ARG A 256 7.31 46.10 3.71
N THR A 257 6.03 45.71 3.71
CA THR A 257 5.08 46.05 2.65
C THR A 257 4.55 47.49 2.76
N ALA A 258 4.67 48.12 3.93
CA ALA A 258 4.31 49.53 4.14
C ALA A 258 5.51 50.49 3.98
N SER A 259 6.71 49.96 3.72
CA SER A 259 7.94 50.71 3.44
C SER A 259 8.38 50.59 1.97
N LEU A 260 7.44 50.28 1.07
CA LEU A 260 7.59 50.08 -0.36
C LEU A 260 6.45 50.81 -1.10
#